data_AF-A0A356JDB9-F1
#
_entry.id   AF-A0A356JDB9-F1
#
_cell.length_a   1.000
_cell.length_b   1.000
_cell.length_c   1.000
_cell.angle_alpha   90.00
_cell.angle_beta   90.00
_cell.angle_gamma   90.00
#
_symmetry.space_group_name_H-M   'P 1'
#
loop_
_entity.id
_entity.type
_entity.pdbx_description
1 polymer ?
#
loop_
_entity_poly.entity_id
_entity_poly.type
_entity_poly.pdbx_seq_one_letter_code
_entity_poly.pdbx_strand_id
1 'polypeptide(L)'
;MNTTMRAMLIASLALAFTACKKEEAAPVDEAKQALVAPSKDDDAGWKKYLQEVAIQNMGNITNSPFLYYLSPESDPDFQAKYERQTESATQAVARGVQPGNMLAFGSSASGKMADMIQAVFKDVSPDSMKGVRVVFIGQSADNARVQAAIQPTGAEYIFVEAK
;
A
#
# COMPACT_ATOMS: atom_id res chain seq x y z
N MET A 1 -44.49 -30.95 42.44
CA MET A 1 -45.82 -31.62 42.39
C MET A 1 -46.77 -30.60 41.79
N ASN A 2 -47.26 -30.66 40.54
CA ASN A 2 -47.72 -31.78 39.68
C ASN A 2 -47.52 -31.39 38.18
N THR A 3 -46.72 -32.12 37.37
CA THR A 3 -47.12 -33.07 36.28
C THR A 3 -48.15 -32.51 35.29
N THR A 4 -47.96 -32.47 33.95
CA THR A 4 -47.94 -33.59 32.96
C THR A 4 -47.80 -32.93 31.55
N MET A 5 -46.79 -33.13 30.70
CA MET A 5 -46.42 -34.25 29.80
C MET A 5 -47.26 -34.41 28.50
N ARG A 6 -46.60 -34.11 27.36
CA ARG A 6 -46.63 -34.73 25.99
C ARG A 6 -47.83 -34.58 25.02
N ALA A 7 -47.51 -34.04 23.83
CA ALA A 7 -47.63 -34.67 22.48
C ALA A 7 -47.08 -33.66 21.43
N MET A 8 -45.84 -33.76 20.94
CA MET A 8 -45.33 -34.57 19.83
C MET A 8 -46.23 -34.61 18.58
N LEU A 9 -45.86 -33.85 17.55
CA LEU A 9 -46.07 -34.22 16.15
C LEU A 9 -44.87 -33.75 15.31
N ILE A 10 -44.31 -34.73 14.64
CA ILE A 10 -43.04 -34.75 13.91
C ILE A 10 -43.33 -34.62 12.41
N ALA A 11 -42.34 -34.08 11.69
CA ALA A 11 -42.06 -34.21 10.27
C ALA A 11 -42.85 -33.33 9.27
N SER A 12 -42.13 -32.39 8.69
CA SER A 12 -41.84 -32.46 7.25
C SER A 12 -40.45 -31.90 6.98
N LEU A 13 -39.63 -32.80 6.45
CA LEU A 13 -38.24 -32.71 6.09
C LEU A 13 -38.11 -31.95 4.76
N ALA A 14 -37.32 -30.88 4.70
CA ALA A 14 -36.72 -30.42 3.46
C ALA A 14 -35.26 -30.07 3.74
N LEU A 15 -34.39 -30.96 3.27
CA LEU A 15 -32.94 -30.82 3.33
C LEU A 15 -32.49 -29.62 2.49
N ALA A 16 -31.63 -28.79 3.06
CA ALA A 16 -30.61 -28.08 2.30
C ALA A 16 -29.30 -28.17 3.09
N PHE A 17 -28.54 -29.23 2.81
CA PHE A 17 -27.11 -29.27 3.10
C PHE A 17 -26.41 -28.35 2.10
N THR A 18 -25.95 -27.19 2.56
CA THR A 18 -24.71 -26.60 2.06
C THR A 18 -23.79 -26.41 3.24
N ALA A 19 -23.00 -27.44 3.52
CA ALA A 19 -21.76 -27.31 4.24
C ALA A 19 -20.83 -26.43 3.41
N CYS A 20 -20.44 -25.26 3.94
CA CYS A 20 -19.16 -24.67 3.60
C CYS A 20 -18.59 -23.92 4.81
N LYS A 21 -17.29 -24.10 4.93
CA LYS A 21 -16.38 -23.82 6.02
C LYS A 21 -16.65 -22.53 6.81
N LYS A 22 -16.45 -22.69 8.12
CA LYS A 22 -15.71 -21.76 8.99
C LYS A 22 -14.66 -20.98 8.20
N GLU A 23 -14.97 -19.74 7.87
CA GLU A 23 -13.98 -18.71 7.58
C GLU A 23 -14.11 -17.71 8.71
N GLU A 24 -13.18 -17.85 9.64
CA GLU A 24 -12.89 -16.88 10.69
C GLU A 24 -12.57 -15.59 9.95
N ALA A 25 -13.55 -14.68 9.90
CA ALA A 25 -13.34 -13.36 9.35
C ALA A 25 -12.19 -12.74 10.13
N ALA A 26 -11.02 -12.67 9.49
CA ALA A 26 -9.93 -11.83 9.92
C ALA A 26 -10.53 -10.44 10.20
N PRO A 27 -10.08 -9.74 11.26
CA PRO A 27 -10.62 -8.44 11.60
C PRO A 27 -10.56 -7.58 10.34
N VAL A 28 -11.73 -7.15 9.89
CA VAL A 28 -11.88 -6.13 8.87
C VAL A 28 -11.26 -4.90 9.52
N ASP A 29 -10.00 -4.62 9.19
CA ASP A 29 -9.47 -3.27 9.27
C ASP A 29 -10.56 -2.36 8.69
N GLU A 30 -11.05 -1.44 9.51
CA GLU A 30 -12.08 -0.46 9.17
C GLU A 30 -11.96 -0.09 7.70
N ALA A 31 -13.01 -0.35 6.91
CA ALA A 31 -12.96 -0.27 5.45
C ALA A 31 -12.42 1.10 5.02
N LYS A 32 -11.13 1.16 4.71
CA LYS A 32 -10.46 2.39 4.25
C LYS A 32 -11.20 2.85 3.00
N GLN A 33 -11.61 4.11 3.00
CA GLN A 33 -12.31 4.68 1.85
C GLN A 33 -11.43 4.52 0.61
N ALA A 34 -11.93 3.80 -0.39
CA ALA A 34 -11.23 3.63 -1.66
C ALA A 34 -11.09 5.01 -2.33
N LEU A 35 -9.86 5.52 -2.37
CA LEU A 35 -9.52 6.76 -3.05
C LEU A 35 -9.37 6.47 -4.55
N VAL A 36 -9.96 7.34 -5.37
CA VAL A 36 -9.88 7.26 -6.82
C VAL A 36 -8.68 8.06 -7.32
N ALA A 37 -7.85 7.43 -8.14
CA ALA A 37 -6.70 8.04 -8.76
C ALA A 37 -7.13 9.12 -9.76
N PRO A 38 -6.48 10.30 -9.74
CA PRO A 38 -6.74 11.36 -10.72
C PRO A 38 -6.34 10.98 -12.15
N SER A 39 -6.75 11.80 -13.11
CA SER A 39 -6.27 11.69 -14.50
C SER A 39 -4.74 11.75 -14.57
N LYS A 40 -4.13 11.06 -15.53
CA LYS A 40 -2.67 10.93 -15.63
C LYS A 40 -1.91 12.26 -15.68
N ASP A 41 -2.52 13.29 -16.27
CA ASP A 41 -1.91 14.62 -16.46
C ASP A 41 -2.34 15.62 -15.38
N ASP A 42 -3.13 15.21 -14.38
CA ASP A 42 -3.56 16.05 -13.25
C ASP A 42 -2.52 16.07 -12.12
N ASP A 43 -1.42 16.82 -12.32
CA ASP A 43 -0.32 16.93 -11.35
C ASP A 43 -0.79 17.34 -9.95
N ALA A 44 -1.70 18.32 -9.86
CA ALA A 44 -2.22 18.80 -8.58
C ALA A 44 -3.09 17.75 -7.88
N GLY A 45 -3.98 17.08 -8.63
CA GLY A 45 -4.77 15.98 -8.13
C GLY A 45 -3.88 14.86 -7.60
N TRP A 46 -2.84 14.49 -8.34
CA TRP A 46 -1.96 13.38 -7.96
C TRP A 46 -1.16 13.66 -6.69
N LYS A 47 -0.72 14.90 -6.46
CA LYS A 47 -0.06 15.30 -5.20
C LYS A 47 -0.99 15.13 -4.00
N LYS A 48 -2.25 15.55 -4.14
CA LYS A 48 -3.28 15.39 -3.09
C LYS A 48 -3.60 13.92 -2.85
N TYR A 49 -3.83 13.16 -3.93
CA TYR A 49 -4.11 11.73 -3.87
C TYR A 49 -2.99 10.96 -3.15
N LEU A 50 -1.73 11.22 -3.50
CA LEU A 50 -0.57 10.62 -2.84
C LEU A 50 -0.57 10.90 -1.33
N GLN A 51 -0.82 12.14 -0.92
CA GLN A 51 -0.89 12.51 0.48
C GLN A 51 -1.99 11.76 1.23
N GLU A 52 -3.20 11.69 0.66
CA GLU A 52 -4.34 11.01 1.27
C GLU A 52 -4.11 9.50 1.39
N VAL A 53 -3.60 8.85 0.34
CA VAL A 53 -3.26 7.42 0.36
C VAL A 53 -2.14 7.14 1.37
N ALA A 54 -1.11 7.99 1.45
CA ALA A 54 -0.05 7.83 2.43
C ALA A 54 -0.60 7.89 3.86
N ILE A 55 -1.46 8.87 4.16
CA ILE A 55 -2.11 9.01 5.47
C ILE A 55 -2.94 7.78 5.82
N GLN A 56 -3.77 7.29 4.88
CA GLN A 56 -4.56 6.07 5.09
C GLN A 56 -3.70 4.83 5.37
N ASN A 57 -2.43 4.83 4.97
CA ASN A 57 -1.54 3.69 5.12
C ASN A 57 -0.50 3.84 6.24
N MET A 58 -0.59 4.88 7.09
CA MET A 58 0.36 5.10 8.20
C MET A 58 0.37 3.96 9.23
N GLY A 59 -0.77 3.30 9.46
CA GLY A 59 -0.88 2.28 10.50
C GLY A 59 -0.47 2.85 11.85
N ASN A 60 0.58 2.28 12.46
CA ASN A 60 1.08 2.72 13.77
C ASN A 60 2.13 3.85 13.68
N ILE A 61 2.47 4.31 12.48
CA ILE A 61 3.41 5.42 12.29
C ILE A 61 2.69 6.72 12.65
N THR A 62 3.30 7.51 13.53
CA THR A 62 2.79 8.82 13.94
C THR A 62 3.54 9.98 13.31
N ASN A 63 4.74 9.75 12.80
CA ASN A 63 5.52 10.74 12.08
C ASN A 63 4.91 11.02 10.71
N SER A 64 4.96 12.27 10.26
CA SER A 64 4.53 12.63 8.91
C SER A 64 5.29 11.80 7.86
N PRO A 65 4.59 11.23 6.87
CA PRO A 65 5.23 10.42 5.84
C PRO A 65 6.15 11.27 4.95
N PHE A 66 7.28 10.69 4.53
CA PHE A 66 8.13 11.28 3.50
C PHE A 66 7.57 10.92 2.13
N LEU A 67 7.04 11.93 1.43
CA LEU A 67 6.40 11.74 0.13
C LEU A 67 7.42 11.93 -1.00
N TYR A 68 7.61 10.89 -1.81
CA TYR A 68 8.39 10.93 -3.05
C TYR A 68 7.43 10.88 -4.24
N TYR A 69 7.27 12.04 -4.86
CA TYR A 69 6.36 12.27 -5.97
C TYR A 69 7.15 12.50 -7.26
N LEU A 70 6.64 11.97 -8.38
CA LEU A 70 7.06 12.38 -9.73
C LEU A 70 5.88 13.06 -10.41
N SER A 71 6.14 14.22 -11.02
CA SER A 71 5.17 14.87 -11.91
C SER A 71 4.80 13.97 -13.09
N PRO A 72 3.68 14.24 -13.79
CA PRO A 72 3.32 13.50 -14.99
C PRO A 72 4.44 13.51 -16.05
N GLU A 73 4.56 12.44 -16.83
CA GLU A 73 5.54 12.35 -17.93
C GLU A 73 5.30 13.37 -19.06
N SER A 74 4.10 13.98 -19.09
CA SER A 74 3.77 15.08 -20.01
C SER A 74 4.36 16.42 -19.60
N ASP A 75 4.92 16.53 -18.38
CA ASP A 75 5.64 17.72 -17.93
C ASP A 75 6.92 17.92 -18.78
N PRO A 76 7.13 19.09 -19.41
CA PRO A 76 8.30 19.34 -20.25
C PRO A 76 9.64 19.17 -19.52
N ASP A 77 9.66 19.37 -18.21
CA ASP A 77 10.84 19.24 -17.37
C ASP A 77 10.90 17.88 -16.64
N PHE A 78 10.05 16.92 -17.03
CA PHE A 78 9.91 15.63 -16.34
C PHE A 78 11.27 14.95 -16.10
N GLN A 79 12.12 14.86 -17.11
CA GLN A 79 13.42 14.18 -17.00
C GLN A 79 14.32 14.85 -15.94
N ALA A 80 14.43 16.18 -15.96
CA ALA A 80 15.25 16.92 -15.00
C ALA A 80 14.67 16.86 -13.58
N LYS A 81 13.34 16.77 -13.44
CA LYS A 81 12.67 16.57 -12.14
C LYS A 81 12.88 15.15 -11.62
N TYR A 82 12.76 14.15 -12.50
CA TYR A 82 13.01 12.74 -12.21
C TYR A 82 14.43 12.50 -11.70
N GLU A 83 15.44 13.01 -12.40
CA GLU A 83 16.84 12.86 -12.00
C GLU A 83 17.11 13.47 -10.62
N ARG A 84 16.65 14.70 -10.39
CA ARG A 84 16.80 15.39 -9.10
C ARG A 84 16.08 14.67 -7.97
N GLN A 85 14.87 14.17 -8.22
CA GLN A 85 14.11 13.43 -7.22
C GLN A 85 14.78 12.10 -6.89
N THR A 86 15.29 11.39 -7.91
CA THR A 86 16.03 10.13 -7.75
C THR A 86 17.30 10.34 -6.95
N GLU A 87 18.07 11.39 -7.25
CA GLU A 87 19.28 11.74 -6.53
C GLU A 87 18.96 12.09 -5.06
N SER A 88 17.97 12.95 -4.84
CA SER A 88 17.54 13.36 -3.49
C SER A 88 17.10 12.17 -2.64
N ALA A 89 16.27 11.28 -3.21
CA ALA A 89 15.79 10.08 -2.54
C ALA A 89 16.93 9.09 -2.25
N THR A 90 17.84 8.89 -3.20
CA THR A 90 19.04 8.04 -3.03
C THR A 90 19.88 8.54 -1.87
N GLN A 91 20.17 9.84 -1.83
CA GLN A 91 20.96 10.44 -0.74
C GLN A 91 20.23 10.34 0.61
N ALA A 92 18.91 10.51 0.64
CA ALA A 92 18.13 10.39 1.87
C ALA A 92 18.15 8.97 2.43
N VAL A 93 17.95 7.97 1.57
CA VAL A 93 17.98 6.56 1.94
C VAL A 93 19.40 6.13 2.34
N ALA A 94 20.44 6.61 1.65
CA ALA A 94 21.83 6.33 1.99
C ALA A 94 22.24 6.87 3.37
N ARG A 95 21.60 7.93 3.86
CA ARG A 95 21.80 8.44 5.24
C ARG A 95 21.13 7.56 6.32
N GLY A 96 20.36 6.56 5.91
CA GLY A 96 19.59 5.69 6.78
C GLY A 96 18.24 6.30 7.15
N VAL A 97 17.21 5.47 7.13
CA VAL A 97 15.85 5.83 7.51
C VAL A 97 15.54 5.18 8.85
N GLN A 98 15.14 5.99 9.83
CA GLN A 98 14.93 5.50 11.18
C GLN A 98 13.62 4.70 11.29
N PRO A 99 13.55 3.65 12.14
CA PRO A 99 12.32 2.95 12.45
C PRO A 99 11.20 3.91 12.90
N GLY A 100 9.95 3.56 12.60
CA GLY A 100 8.79 4.42 12.88
C GLY A 100 8.59 5.53 11.84
N ASN A 101 9.33 5.54 10.73
CA ASN A 101 9.09 6.43 9.59
C ASN A 101 8.47 5.69 8.41
N MET A 102 7.79 6.46 7.56
CA MET A 102 7.22 5.99 6.30
C MET A 102 7.85 6.72 5.13
N LEU A 103 8.17 5.98 4.07
CA LEU A 103 8.42 6.51 2.74
C LEU A 103 7.24 6.13 1.84
N ALA A 104 6.58 7.11 1.23
CA ALA A 104 5.49 6.87 0.28
C ALA A 104 5.91 7.33 -1.12
N PHE A 105 5.88 6.42 -2.08
CA PHE A 105 6.27 6.63 -3.45
C PHE A 105 5.03 6.56 -4.34
N GLY A 106 4.73 7.61 -5.11
CA GLY A 106 3.56 7.58 -6.01
C GLY A 106 3.57 8.64 -7.10
N SER A 107 2.98 8.30 -8.24
CA SER A 107 2.88 9.16 -9.42
C SER A 107 1.90 8.54 -10.43
N SER A 108 1.40 9.35 -11.36
CA SER A 108 0.77 8.85 -12.59
C SER A 108 1.75 8.09 -13.49
N ALA A 109 3.04 8.40 -13.39
CA ALA A 109 4.14 7.76 -14.09
C ALA A 109 4.63 6.50 -13.34
N SER A 110 3.74 5.54 -13.09
CA SER A 110 4.02 4.35 -12.27
C SER A 110 5.30 3.61 -12.69
N GLY A 111 5.50 3.45 -14.00
CA GLY A 111 6.68 2.81 -14.54
C GLY A 111 7.98 3.52 -14.13
N LYS A 112 8.02 4.85 -14.26
CA LYS A 112 9.16 5.66 -13.84
C LYS A 112 9.33 5.70 -12.33
N MET A 113 8.24 5.68 -11.57
CA MET A 113 8.31 5.59 -10.11
C MET A 113 9.01 4.30 -9.67
N ALA A 114 8.67 3.17 -10.29
CA ALA A 114 9.31 1.92 -9.98
C ALA A 114 10.79 1.85 -10.45
N ASP A 115 11.16 2.51 -11.56
CA ASP A 115 12.57 2.70 -11.94
C ASP A 115 13.34 3.50 -10.87
N MET A 116 12.74 4.58 -10.37
CA MET A 116 13.33 5.39 -9.30
C MET A 116 13.52 4.56 -8.03
N ILE A 117 12.51 3.77 -7.63
CA ILE A 117 12.63 2.90 -6.45
C ILE A 117 13.78 1.91 -6.62
N GLN A 118 13.91 1.26 -7.78
CA GLN A 118 15.03 0.35 -8.02
C GLN A 118 16.38 1.05 -7.89
N ALA A 119 16.51 2.27 -8.41
CA ALA A 119 17.74 3.06 -8.29
C ALA A 119 18.04 3.45 -6.83
N VAL A 120 17.04 3.96 -6.11
CA VAL A 120 17.17 4.44 -4.72
C VAL A 120 17.55 3.31 -3.76
N PHE A 121 17.00 2.11 -3.96
CA PHE A 121 17.18 0.99 -3.04
C PHE A 121 18.28 0.01 -3.44
N LYS A 122 18.91 0.19 -4.60
CA LYS A 122 19.94 -0.71 -5.15
C LYS A 122 21.06 -1.05 -4.16
N ASP A 123 21.56 -0.05 -3.45
CA ASP A 123 22.73 -0.16 -2.57
C ASP A 123 22.35 -0.14 -1.08
N VAL A 124 21.05 -0.33 -0.76
CA VAL A 124 20.58 -0.39 0.63
C VAL A 124 20.97 -1.72 1.24
N SER A 125 21.63 -1.66 2.40
CA SER A 125 22.08 -2.86 3.10
C SER A 125 20.87 -3.72 3.54
N PRO A 126 20.97 -5.05 3.46
CA PRO A 126 19.93 -5.94 3.95
C PRO A 126 19.57 -5.63 5.40
N ASP A 127 18.28 -5.76 5.74
CA ASP A 127 17.74 -5.56 7.09
C ASP A 127 17.94 -4.17 7.74
N SER A 128 18.52 -3.20 7.02
CA SER A 128 18.83 -1.87 7.56
C SER A 128 17.59 -0.99 7.80
N MET A 129 16.43 -1.39 7.28
CA MET A 129 15.19 -0.62 7.34
C MET A 129 14.08 -1.33 8.14
N LYS A 130 14.44 -2.24 9.05
CA LYS A 130 13.48 -2.85 9.98
C LYS A 130 12.70 -1.81 10.75
N GLY A 131 11.37 -1.92 10.74
CA GLY A 131 10.46 -0.96 11.38
C GLY A 131 10.23 0.32 10.58
N VAL A 132 10.80 0.44 9.37
CA VAL A 132 10.40 1.45 8.38
C VAL A 132 9.28 0.87 7.51
N ARG A 133 8.31 1.70 7.13
CA ARG A 133 7.29 1.34 6.15
C ARG A 133 7.58 1.99 4.81
N VAL A 134 7.47 1.21 3.73
CA VAL A 134 7.57 1.69 2.35
C VAL A 134 6.24 1.42 1.66
N VAL A 135 5.59 2.48 1.20
CA VAL A 135 4.32 2.40 0.46
C VAL A 135 4.58 2.73 -1.00
N PHE A 136 4.21 1.83 -1.90
CA PHE A 136 4.20 2.08 -3.34
C PHE A 136 2.76 2.25 -3.83
N ILE A 137 2.50 3.38 -4.48
CA ILE A 137 1.20 3.77 -5.00
C ILE A 137 1.32 3.88 -6.51
N GLY A 138 0.77 2.89 -7.23
CA GLY A 138 0.98 2.78 -8.67
C GLY A 138 0.21 1.64 -9.30
N GLN A 139 0.64 1.21 -10.48
CA GLN A 139 -0.01 0.15 -11.24
C GLN A 139 0.42 -1.23 -10.73
N SER A 140 -0.49 -2.20 -10.75
CA SER A 140 -0.20 -3.58 -10.31
C SER A 140 0.88 -4.27 -11.14
N ALA A 141 1.05 -3.87 -12.40
CA ALA A 141 2.12 -4.35 -13.28
C ALA A 141 3.53 -4.06 -12.73
N ASP A 142 3.69 -3.01 -11.92
CA ASP A 142 4.98 -2.61 -11.34
C ASP A 142 5.22 -3.20 -9.94
N ASN A 143 4.18 -3.74 -9.30
CA ASN A 143 4.26 -4.17 -7.90
C ASN A 143 5.36 -5.21 -7.66
N ALA A 144 5.41 -6.27 -8.47
CA ALA A 144 6.36 -7.37 -8.27
C ALA A 144 7.82 -6.90 -8.32
N ARG A 145 8.16 -6.00 -9.25
CA ARG A 145 9.53 -5.48 -9.40
C ARG A 145 9.90 -4.48 -8.30
N VAL A 146 8.93 -3.72 -7.79
CA VAL A 146 9.14 -2.83 -6.64
C VAL A 146 9.33 -3.64 -5.37
N GLN A 147 8.45 -4.61 -5.12
CA GLN A 147 8.53 -5.48 -3.95
C GLN A 147 9.88 -6.19 -3.87
N ALA A 148 10.39 -6.71 -5.00
CA ALA A 148 11.68 -7.37 -5.05
C ALA A 148 12.86 -6.44 -4.69
N ALA A 149 12.77 -5.14 -5.00
CA ALA A 149 13.80 -4.17 -4.64
C ALA A 149 13.75 -3.80 -3.14
N ILE A 150 12.55 -3.77 -2.54
CA ILE A 150 12.37 -3.34 -1.14
C ILE A 150 12.59 -4.48 -0.15
N GLN A 151 12.13 -5.70 -0.47
CA GLN A 151 12.13 -6.83 0.46
C GLN A 151 13.47 -7.09 1.17
N PRO A 152 14.64 -7.04 0.50
CA PRO A 152 15.92 -7.29 1.16
C PRO A 152 16.23 -6.32 2.31
N THR A 153 15.67 -5.10 2.28
CA THR A 153 15.93 -4.06 3.30
C THR A 153 15.30 -4.35 4.65
N GLY A 154 14.35 -5.29 4.72
CA GLY A 154 13.57 -5.59 5.92
C GLY A 154 12.47 -4.56 6.25
N ALA A 155 12.23 -3.59 5.36
CA ALA A 155 11.11 -2.66 5.50
C ALA A 155 9.76 -3.37 5.33
N GLU A 156 8.73 -2.88 6.01
CA GLU A 156 7.35 -3.27 5.75
C GLU A 156 6.89 -2.67 4.42
N TYR A 157 6.65 -3.53 3.43
CA TYR A 157 6.21 -3.11 2.11
C TYR A 157 4.69 -3.16 1.97
N ILE A 158 4.09 -2.05 1.53
CA ILE A 158 2.66 -1.94 1.22
C ILE A 158 2.51 -1.50 -0.23
N PHE A 159 1.73 -2.26 -1.00
CA PHE A 159 1.29 -1.87 -2.33
C PHE A 159 -0.14 -1.34 -2.29
N VAL A 160 -0.34 -0.19 -2.92
CA VAL A 160 -1.66 0.38 -3.19
C VAL A 160 -1.81 0.56 -4.69
N GLU A 161 -2.80 -0.13 -5.27
CA GLU A 161 -3.11 0.03 -6.68
C GLU A 161 -3.81 1.37 -6.92
N ALA A 162 -3.24 2.21 -7.77
CA ALA A 162 -3.86 3.45 -8.20
C ALA A 162 -4.95 3.14 -9.24
N LYS A 163 -6.22 3.34 -8.85
CA LYS A 163 -7.42 3.03 -9.65
C LYS A 163 -8.33 4.23 -9.79
#